data_AF-A0A671MTR7-F1
#
_entry.id   AF-A0A671MTR7-F1
#
_cell.length_a   1.000
_cell.length_b   1.000
_cell.length_c   1.000
_cell.angle_alpha   90.00
_cell.angle_beta   90.00
_cell.angle_gamma   90.00
#
_symmetry.space_group_name_H-M   'P 1'
#
loop_
_entity.id
_entity.type
_entity.pdbx_description
1 polymer ?
#
loop_
_entity_poly.entity_id
_entity_poly.type
_entity_poly.pdbx_seq_one_letter_code
_entity_poly.pdbx_strand_id
1 'polypeptide(L)'
;MTCSAPAVANGRIRPGSRVYKPKDSVDITCSEGFDLIGPAQVMCGPDGQWQALPECRPKRITGTLKVCVIGYGRVRGSTSIHCQNGQWTNLQLRCESTPEDF
;
A
#
# COMPACT_ATOMS: atom_id res chain seq x y z
N MET A 1 -23.53 -21.45 -11.32
CA MET A 1 -22.21 -20.94 -11.75
C MET A 1 -21.35 -20.78 -10.51
N THR A 2 -20.05 -20.98 -10.59
CA THR A 2 -19.11 -20.88 -9.45
C THR A 2 -17.97 -19.94 -9.82
N CYS A 3 -17.46 -19.21 -8.84
CA CYS A 3 -16.29 -18.37 -9.05
C CYS A 3 -15.01 -19.20 -8.93
N SER A 4 -14.04 -18.93 -9.80
CA SER A 4 -12.67 -19.41 -9.63
C SER A 4 -11.94 -18.56 -8.61
N ALA A 5 -10.82 -19.07 -8.08
CA ALA A 5 -9.94 -18.29 -7.20
C ALA A 5 -9.63 -16.90 -7.79
N PRO A 6 -9.89 -15.80 -7.08
CA PRO A 6 -9.64 -14.47 -7.61
C PRO A 6 -8.14 -14.21 -7.74
N ALA A 7 -7.75 -13.67 -8.89
CA ALA A 7 -6.36 -13.28 -9.16
C ALA A 7 -6.11 -11.86 -8.66
N VAL A 8 -5.49 -11.74 -7.48
CA VAL A 8 -5.09 -10.45 -6.90
C VAL A 8 -3.57 -10.36 -6.88
N ALA A 9 -2.99 -9.56 -7.78
CA ALA A 9 -1.55 -9.35 -7.83
C ALA A 9 -1.04 -8.70 -6.53
N ASN A 10 0.09 -9.17 -6.01
CA ASN A 10 0.66 -8.73 -4.73
C ASN A 10 -0.31 -8.86 -3.54
N GLY A 11 -1.34 -9.71 -3.64
CA GLY A 11 -2.32 -9.96 -2.59
C GLY A 11 -2.41 -11.43 -2.21
N ARG A 12 -3.09 -11.69 -1.09
CA ARG A 12 -3.42 -13.02 -0.57
C ARG A 12 -4.92 -13.08 -0.30
N ILE A 13 -5.51 -14.24 -0.52
CA ILE A 13 -6.95 -14.49 -0.34
C ILE A 13 -7.18 -15.45 0.83
N ARG A 14 -8.21 -15.21 1.64
CA ARG A 14 -8.62 -16.10 2.74
C ARG A 14 -10.15 -16.18 2.83
N PRO A 15 -10.75 -17.38 2.96
CA PRO A 15 -10.13 -18.69 2.86
C PRO A 15 -9.63 -18.96 1.43
N GLY A 16 -8.51 -19.69 1.31
CA GLY A 16 -7.97 -20.08 0.01
C GLY A 16 -8.61 -21.37 -0.50
N SER A 17 -9.40 -21.27 -1.57
CA SER A 17 -10.03 -22.39 -2.29
C SER A 17 -9.84 -22.19 -3.79
N ARG A 18 -9.98 -23.27 -4.56
CA ARG A 18 -9.97 -23.18 -6.03
C ARG A 18 -11.32 -22.76 -6.61
N VAL A 19 -12.41 -23.04 -5.88
CA VAL A 19 -13.80 -22.86 -6.33
C VAL A 19 -14.64 -22.30 -5.19
N TYR A 20 -15.51 -21.35 -5.51
CA TYR A 20 -16.41 -20.66 -4.58
C TYR A 20 -17.85 -20.66 -5.12
N LYS A 21 -18.81 -20.88 -4.23
CA LYS A 21 -20.24 -20.85 -4.55
C LYS A 21 -20.76 -19.41 -4.47
N PRO A 22 -21.88 -19.08 -5.16
CA PRO A 22 -22.52 -17.79 -4.99
C PRO A 22 -22.80 -17.50 -3.51
N LYS A 23 -22.55 -16.25 -3.09
CA LYS A 23 -22.58 -15.77 -1.69
C LYS A 23 -21.38 -16.15 -0.83
N ASP A 24 -20.47 -17.02 -1.29
CA ASP A 24 -19.19 -17.19 -0.61
C ASP A 24 -18.41 -15.88 -0.67
N SER A 25 -17.72 -15.56 0.43
CA SER A 25 -16.90 -14.34 0.54
C SER A 25 -15.46 -14.71 0.88
N VAL A 26 -14.54 -13.89 0.38
CA VAL A 26 -13.11 -13.99 0.71
C VAL A 26 -12.58 -12.62 1.12
N ASP A 27 -11.71 -12.65 2.12
CA ASP A 27 -10.90 -11.53 2.54
C ASP A 27 -9.63 -11.48 1.71
N ILE A 28 -9.29 -10.27 1.28
CA ILE A 28 -8.11 -9.96 0.48
C ILE A 28 -7.18 -9.13 1.35
N THR A 29 -5.93 -9.55 1.42
CA THR A 29 -4.87 -8.83 2.14
C THR A 29 -3.73 -8.57 1.19
N CYS A 30 -3.34 -7.32 1.04
CA CYS A 30 -2.16 -6.97 0.24
C CYS A 30 -0.87 -7.34 0.98
N SER A 31 0.15 -7.71 0.20
CA SER A 31 1.48 -8.02 0.70
C SER A 31 2.11 -6.77 1.33
N GLU A 32 3.13 -6.97 2.15
CA GLU A 32 3.89 -5.86 2.72
C GLU A 32 4.38 -4.91 1.61
N GLY A 33 4.28 -3.60 1.85
CA GLY A 33 4.61 -2.60 0.85
C GLY A 33 3.51 -2.28 -0.17
N PHE A 34 2.32 -2.87 -0.05
CA PHE A 34 1.15 -2.52 -0.89
C PHE A 34 -0.06 -2.09 -0.04
N ASP A 35 -0.77 -1.06 -0.50
CA ASP A 35 -2.06 -0.63 0.03
C ASP A 35 -3.21 -1.28 -0.75
N LEU A 36 -4.24 -1.68 -0.02
CA LEU A 36 -5.47 -2.23 -0.60
C LEU A 36 -6.37 -1.07 -1.05
N ILE A 37 -6.63 -1.00 -2.35
CA ILE A 37 -7.51 -0.01 -2.96
C ILE A 37 -8.80 -0.69 -3.39
N GLY A 38 -9.89 -0.41 -2.68
CA GLY A 38 -11.19 -1.05 -2.89
C GLY A 38 -11.66 -1.86 -1.69
N PRO A 39 -12.58 -2.83 -1.88
CA PRO A 39 -13.13 -3.61 -0.79
C PRO A 39 -12.15 -4.69 -0.33
N ALA A 40 -11.96 -4.80 0.99
CA ALA A 40 -11.11 -5.83 1.58
C ALA A 40 -11.78 -7.22 1.59
N GLN A 41 -13.11 -7.27 1.49
CA GLN A 41 -13.88 -8.50 1.39
C GLN A 41 -14.72 -8.48 0.13
N VAL A 42 -14.70 -9.58 -0.62
CA VAL A 42 -15.39 -9.69 -1.91
C VAL A 42 -16.24 -10.94 -1.93
N MET A 43 -17.38 -10.86 -2.63
CA MET A 43 -18.37 -11.93 -2.69
C MET A 43 -18.48 -12.50 -4.10
N CYS A 44 -18.64 -13.82 -4.19
CA CYS A 44 -18.93 -14.49 -5.45
C CYS A 44 -20.39 -14.25 -5.85
N GLY A 45 -20.58 -13.65 -7.03
CA GLY A 45 -21.87 -13.35 -7.63
C GLY A 45 -22.59 -14.59 -8.19
N PRO A 46 -23.90 -14.49 -8.43
CA PRO A 46 -24.71 -15.58 -8.99
C PRO A 46 -24.33 -15.92 -10.44
N ASP A 47 -23.72 -14.97 -11.15
CA ASP A 47 -23.17 -15.07 -12.51
C ASP A 47 -21.80 -15.76 -12.56
N GLY A 48 -21.24 -16.14 -11.41
CA GLY A 48 -19.91 -16.76 -11.32
C GLY A 48 -18.77 -15.75 -11.44
N GLN A 49 -19.05 -14.45 -11.28
CA GLN A 49 -18.04 -13.40 -11.23
C GLN A 49 -17.92 -12.79 -9.83
N TRP A 50 -16.73 -12.28 -9.52
CA TRP A 50 -16.51 -11.54 -8.27
C TRP A 50 -17.07 -10.13 -8.40
N GLN A 51 -17.86 -9.69 -7.42
CA GLN A 51 -18.60 -8.43 -7.53
C GLN A 51 -17.70 -7.18 -7.57
N ALA A 52 -16.57 -7.17 -6.87
CA ALA A 52 -15.66 -6.01 -6.85
C ALA A 52 -14.26 -6.41 -6.37
N LEU A 53 -13.36 -6.81 -7.27
CA LEU A 53 -11.98 -7.15 -6.86
C LEU A 53 -11.15 -5.88 -6.57
N PRO A 54 -10.47 -5.78 -5.42
CA PRO A 54 -9.58 -4.68 -5.11
C PRO A 54 -8.26 -4.77 -5.89
N GLU A 55 -7.55 -3.66 -5.92
CA GLU A 55 -6.17 -3.58 -6.41
C GLU A 55 -5.21 -3.41 -5.24
N CYS A 56 -4.12 -4.18 -5.22
CA CYS A 56 -2.98 -3.90 -4.35
C CYS A 56 -2.02 -2.96 -5.07
N ARG A 57 -2.00 -1.69 -4.67
CA ARG A 57 -1.07 -0.70 -5.23
C ARG A 57 0.13 -0.52 -4.31
N PRO A 58 1.35 -0.31 -4.85
CA PRO A 58 2.51 -0.02 -4.02
C PRO A 58 2.18 1.12 -3.07
N LYS A 59 2.48 0.94 -1.79
CA LYS A 59 2.37 2.01 -0.80
C LYS A 59 3.13 3.20 -1.33
N ARG A 60 2.44 4.32 -1.53
CA ARG A 60 3.14 5.60 -1.65
C ARG A 60 3.91 5.73 -0.37
N ILE A 61 5.22 5.84 -0.49
CA ILE A 61 6.14 5.65 0.61
C ILE A 61 5.79 6.63 1.72
N THR A 62 5.07 6.12 2.72
CA THR A 62 4.86 6.74 4.01
C THR A 62 6.07 6.45 4.87
N GLY A 63 7.27 6.65 4.31
CA GLY A 63 8.42 6.95 5.15
C GLY A 63 8.02 8.20 5.92
N THR A 64 7.85 8.07 7.24
CA THR A 64 7.61 9.19 8.14
C THR A 64 8.42 10.38 7.67
N LEU A 65 7.75 11.46 7.27
CA LEU A 65 8.41 12.66 6.80
C LEU A 65 9.45 13.04 7.84
N LYS A 66 10.73 12.99 7.47
CA LYS A 66 11.80 13.36 8.38
C LYS A 66 11.78 14.88 8.48
N VAL A 67 11.60 15.39 9.69
CA VAL A 67 11.59 16.82 10.00
C VAL A 67 12.79 17.14 10.87
N CYS A 68 13.27 18.38 10.77
CA CYS A 68 14.28 18.88 11.69
C CYS A 68 13.63 19.08 13.08
N VAL A 69 14.43 18.94 14.13
CA VAL A 69 13.98 19.25 15.49
C VAL A 69 13.77 20.77 15.65
N ILE A 70 13.04 21.18 16.69
CA ILE A 70 12.78 22.61 16.97
C ILE A 70 14.11 23.39 17.09
N GLY A 71 14.18 24.58 16.49
CA GLY A 71 15.39 25.41 16.42
C GLY A 71 16.36 25.06 15.27
N TYR A 72 16.05 24.05 14.45
CA TYR A 72 16.82 23.69 13.26
C TYR A 72 15.92 23.71 12.02
N GLY A 73 16.32 24.46 10.99
CA GLY A 73 15.64 24.55 9.71
C GLY A 73 16.20 23.57 8.67
N ARG A 74 15.38 23.18 7.69
CA ARG A 74 15.83 22.39 6.53
C ARG A 74 16.58 23.30 5.56
N VAL A 75 17.87 23.02 5.36
CA VAL A 75 18.69 23.76 4.39
C VAL A 75 18.82 23.04 3.05
N ARG A 76 18.82 21.69 3.03
CA ARG A 76 18.96 20.90 1.78
C ARG A 76 18.41 19.48 1.90
N GLY A 77 18.15 18.85 0.75
CA GLY A 77 17.89 17.42 0.63
C GLY A 77 16.41 17.03 0.80
N SER A 78 16.05 15.79 0.48
CA SER A 78 14.66 15.29 0.59
C SER A 78 14.34 14.84 2.02
N THR A 79 13.10 15.08 2.44
CA THR A 79 12.53 14.62 3.71
C THR A 79 11.95 13.20 3.62
N SER A 80 11.95 12.63 2.42
CA SER A 80 11.43 11.31 2.12
C SER A 80 12.49 10.47 1.40
N ILE A 81 12.47 9.19 1.73
CA ILE A 81 13.10 8.11 0.98
C ILE A 81 12.04 7.63 -0.01
N HIS A 82 12.38 7.46 -1.27
CA HIS A 82 11.48 6.92 -2.30
C HIS A 82 12.15 5.78 -3.08
N CYS A 83 11.38 4.84 -3.60
CA CYS A 83 11.91 3.79 -4.47
C CYS A 83 12.00 4.35 -5.90
N GLN A 84 13.19 4.34 -6.47
CA GLN A 84 13.47 4.78 -7.83
C GLN A 84 14.19 3.65 -8.56
N ASN A 85 13.57 3.12 -9.61
CA ASN A 85 14.11 2.02 -10.43
C ASN A 85 14.53 0.77 -9.62
N GLY A 86 13.74 0.40 -8.60
CA GLY A 86 14.02 -0.77 -7.76
C GLY A 86 15.06 -0.54 -6.66
N GLN A 87 15.61 0.67 -6.54
CA GLN A 87 16.51 1.04 -5.45
C GLN A 87 15.90 2.15 -4.60
N TRP A 88 15.96 2.01 -3.27
CA TRP A 88 15.54 3.06 -2.35
C TRP A 88 16.54 4.22 -2.37
N THR A 89 16.05 5.46 -2.46
CA THR A 89 16.88 6.64 -2.31
C THR A 89 17.31 6.79 -0.85
N ASN A 90 18.51 7.32 -0.63
CA ASN A 90 18.96 7.62 0.73
C ASN A 90 18.36 8.95 1.21
N LEU A 91 18.05 9.04 2.49
CA LEU A 91 17.66 10.30 3.10
C LEU A 91 18.80 11.31 2.96
N GLN A 92 18.53 12.46 2.33
CA GLN A 92 19.52 13.52 2.13
C GLN A 92 19.25 14.75 3.01
N LEU A 93 18.28 14.68 3.93
CA LEU A 93 17.86 15.81 4.76
C LEU A 93 19.03 16.37 5.56
N ARG A 94 19.37 17.64 5.32
CA ARG A 94 20.34 18.41 6.08
C ARG A 94 19.62 19.52 6.84
N CYS A 95 19.82 19.53 8.15
CA CYS A 95 19.27 20.51 9.07
C CYS A 95 20.39 21.39 9.62
N GLU A 96 20.12 22.67 9.83
CA GLU A 96 21.06 23.64 10.41
C GLU A 96 20.32 24.60 11.32
N SER A 97 21.00 25.17 12.32
CA SER A 97 20.41 26.18 13.20
C SER A 97 20.06 27.42 12.39
N THR A 98 18.78 27.71 12.25
CA THR A 98 18.30 28.92 11.59
C THR A 98 18.28 30.07 12.59
N PRO A 99 18.89 31.23 12.29
CA PRO A 99 18.85 32.39 13.18
C PRO A 99 17.45 33.03 13.31
N GLU A 100 16.44 32.53 12.61
CA GLU A 100 15.08 33.09 12.53
C GLU A 100 14.12 32.57 13.63
N ASP A 101 14.59 31.75 14.58
CA ASP A 101 13.78 31.14 15.65
C ASP A 101 14.13 31.70 17.05
N PHE A 102 14.58 32.96 17.12
CA PHE A 102 14.75 33.76 18.36
C PHE A 102 13.83 34.97 18.39
#